data_AF-K4EQP1-F1
#
_entry.id   AF-K4EQP1-F1
#
_cell.length_a   1.000
_cell.length_b   1.000
_cell.length_c   1.000
_cell.angle_alpha   90.00
_cell.angle_beta   90.00
_cell.angle_gamma   90.00
#
_symmetry.space_group_name_H-M   'P 1'
#
loop_
_entity.id
_entity.type
_entity.pdbx_description
1 polymer ?
#
loop_
_entity_poly.entity_id
_entity_poly.type
_entity_poly.pdbx_seq_one_letter_code
_entity_poly.pdbx_strand_id
1 'polypeptide(L)'
;APEERQRGITISIAHVEYQTEKRHYAHVDCPGHADYVKNMITGAAQMDGAILVVAATDGPMPQTREHVLLARQVGVPYIVVALNKADMVDDEEIMELVEMEVRELLSDQDYPGDDLPIVRVSALKALEGDEKWANAIVELMDAVDEAIPEPERDIEKPFLMPVEDVFTITGRGTVVTGRVERGVVKVNEEIEIVGIRPKSTKTTVTGVEMFRKILDEGRAGENVGLLLRGIKREDVERGQVMVKPGSITPHTEFEGQVY
;
A
#
# COMPACT_ATOMS: atom_id res chain seq x y z
N ALA A 1 -5.07 -1.87 -17.10
CA ALA A 1 -5.51 -0.91 -18.15
C ALA A 1 -5.05 -1.34 -19.55
N PRO A 2 -5.66 -0.87 -20.66
CA PRO A 2 -5.27 -1.23 -22.03
C PRO A 2 -3.81 -0.90 -22.35
N GLU A 3 -3.27 0.19 -21.79
CA GLU A 3 -1.88 0.62 -21.98
C GLU A 3 -0.88 -0.32 -21.26
N GLU A 4 -1.22 -0.81 -20.06
CA GLU A 4 -0.41 -1.79 -19.32
C GLU A 4 -0.29 -3.11 -20.07
N ARG A 5 -1.39 -3.58 -20.69
CA ARG A 5 -1.38 -4.81 -21.52
C ARG A 5 -0.51 -4.67 -22.77
N GLN A 6 -0.40 -3.46 -23.33
CA GLN A 6 0.47 -3.21 -24.49
C GLN A 6 1.95 -3.11 -24.12
N ARG A 7 2.25 -2.54 -22.96
CA ARG A 7 3.64 -2.34 -22.51
C ARG A 7 4.18 -3.49 -21.66
N GLY A 8 3.32 -4.36 -21.14
CA GLY A 8 3.72 -5.46 -20.26
C GLY A 8 4.27 -5.02 -18.91
N ILE A 9 3.96 -3.79 -18.48
CA ILE A 9 4.41 -3.21 -17.21
C ILE A 9 3.20 -2.65 -16.44
N THR A 10 3.24 -2.77 -15.11
CA THR A 10 2.28 -2.10 -14.21
C THR A 10 2.53 -0.59 -14.27
N ILE A 11 1.47 0.19 -14.45
CA ILE A 11 1.52 1.67 -14.55
C ILE A 11 0.72 2.28 -13.41
N SER A 12 -0.50 1.77 -13.21
CA SER A 12 -1.43 2.16 -12.17
C SER A 12 -1.33 1.20 -11.00
N ILE A 13 -1.56 1.71 -9.80
CA ILE A 13 -1.69 0.90 -8.60
C ILE A 13 -2.92 0.00 -8.75
N ALA A 14 -2.79 -1.28 -8.44
CA ALA A 14 -3.93 -2.18 -8.34
C ALA A 14 -4.20 -2.54 -6.87
N HIS A 15 -5.47 -2.45 -6.47
CA HIS A 15 -5.93 -2.85 -5.15
C HIS A 15 -6.66 -4.20 -5.27
N VAL A 16 -6.16 -5.22 -4.56
CA VAL A 16 -6.78 -6.55 -4.50
C VAL A 16 -7.04 -6.96 -3.05
N GLU A 17 -8.15 -7.67 -2.82
CA GLU A 17 -8.47 -8.22 -1.50
C GLU A 17 -8.28 -9.73 -1.49
N TYR A 18 -7.72 -10.24 -0.39
CA TYR A 18 -7.65 -11.67 -0.08
C TYR A 18 -7.56 -11.84 1.44
N GLN A 19 -7.67 -13.08 1.91
CA GLN A 19 -7.62 -13.38 3.33
C GLN A 19 -6.89 -14.69 3.58
N THR A 20 -6.19 -14.75 4.70
CA THR A 20 -5.74 -16.00 5.31
C THR A 20 -6.75 -16.42 6.38
N GLU A 21 -6.48 -17.50 7.11
CA GLU A 21 -7.29 -17.87 8.26
C GLU A 21 -7.20 -16.85 9.40
N LYS A 22 -6.09 -16.09 9.48
CA LYS A 22 -5.82 -15.14 10.56
C LYS A 22 -6.35 -13.74 10.24
N ARG A 23 -6.20 -13.27 8.99
CA ARG A 23 -6.37 -11.85 8.65
C ARG A 23 -6.97 -11.61 7.27
N HIS A 24 -7.57 -10.44 7.11
CA HIS A 24 -8.01 -9.92 5.83
C HIS A 24 -7.01 -8.87 5.32
N TYR A 25 -6.58 -9.00 4.06
CA TYR A 25 -5.58 -8.16 3.44
C TYR A 25 -6.19 -7.30 2.34
N ALA A 26 -5.81 -6.02 2.35
CA ALA A 26 -5.87 -5.17 1.17
C ALA A 26 -4.45 -5.06 0.62
N HIS A 27 -4.19 -5.67 -0.52
CA HIS A 27 -2.89 -5.67 -1.16
C HIS A 27 -2.84 -4.62 -2.27
N VAL A 28 -1.78 -3.83 -2.23
CA VAL A 28 -1.52 -2.72 -3.15
C VAL A 28 -0.36 -3.11 -4.05
N ASP A 29 -0.64 -3.47 -5.31
CA ASP A 29 0.39 -3.80 -6.29
C ASP A 29 0.98 -2.51 -6.88
N CYS A 30 2.26 -2.30 -6.63
CA CYS A 30 2.98 -1.08 -6.98
C CYS A 30 3.83 -1.28 -8.26
N PRO A 31 3.88 -0.27 -9.16
CA PRO A 31 4.68 -0.37 -10.35
C PRO A 31 6.18 -0.33 -10.04
N GLY A 32 6.95 -1.24 -10.63
CA GLY A 32 8.40 -1.34 -10.38
C GLY A 32 9.31 -0.55 -11.33
N HIS A 33 8.73 0.12 -12.33
CA HIS A 33 9.49 0.88 -13.33
C HIS A 33 9.79 2.29 -12.81
N ALA A 34 11.02 2.78 -13.03
CA ALA A 34 11.51 4.07 -12.52
C ALA A 34 10.58 5.27 -12.84
N ASP A 35 10.00 5.30 -14.04
CA ASP A 35 9.06 6.35 -14.47
C ASP A 35 7.78 6.45 -13.61
N TYR A 36 7.43 5.40 -12.86
CA TYR A 36 6.20 5.31 -12.07
C TYR A 36 6.44 5.26 -10.55
N VAL A 37 7.65 5.60 -10.11
CA VAL A 37 8.02 5.69 -8.68
C VAL A 37 7.05 6.56 -7.87
N LYS A 38 6.50 7.62 -8.48
CA LYS A 38 5.48 8.48 -7.84
C LYS A 38 4.24 7.71 -7.40
N ASN A 39 3.80 6.74 -8.19
CA ASN A 39 2.65 5.90 -7.83
C ASN A 39 3.03 4.93 -6.71
N MET A 40 4.24 4.36 -6.76
CA MET A 40 4.74 3.52 -5.68
C MET A 40 4.76 4.27 -4.34
N ILE A 41 5.32 5.50 -4.29
CA ILE A 41 5.44 6.30 -3.05
C ILE A 41 4.07 6.46 -2.36
N THR A 42 3.02 6.74 -3.13
CA THR A 42 1.68 6.92 -2.54
C THR A 42 1.03 5.63 -2.09
N GLY A 43 1.34 4.49 -2.73
CA GLY A 43 0.87 3.18 -2.27
C GLY A 43 1.63 2.72 -1.02
N ALA A 44 2.95 2.90 -1.01
CA ALA A 44 3.82 2.46 0.08
C ALA A 44 3.57 3.22 1.40
N ALA A 45 3.19 4.50 1.35
CA ALA A 45 2.79 5.26 2.53
C ALA A 45 1.60 4.66 3.30
N GLN A 46 0.85 3.73 2.67
CA GLN A 46 -0.29 3.06 3.27
C GLN A 46 0.01 1.63 3.74
N MET A 47 1.23 1.13 3.55
CA MET A 47 1.55 -0.26 3.82
C MET A 47 1.92 -0.48 5.29
N ASP A 48 1.22 -1.40 5.98
CA ASP A 48 1.65 -1.92 7.30
C ASP A 48 2.90 -2.80 7.18
N GLY A 49 3.16 -3.32 5.99
CA GLY A 49 4.41 -3.94 5.58
C GLY A 49 4.35 -4.29 4.09
N ALA A 50 5.50 -4.62 3.51
CA ALA A 50 5.63 -4.85 2.08
C ALA A 50 6.16 -6.25 1.76
N ILE A 51 5.76 -6.78 0.61
CA ILE A 51 6.37 -7.97 0.00
C ILE A 51 7.37 -7.50 -1.05
N LEU A 52 8.67 -7.66 -0.78
CA LEU A 52 9.73 -7.35 -1.73
C LEU A 52 9.94 -8.54 -2.67
N VAL A 53 9.58 -8.38 -3.94
CA VAL A 53 9.77 -9.41 -4.96
C VAL A 53 11.13 -9.22 -5.63
N VAL A 54 12.01 -10.22 -5.52
CA VAL A 54 13.32 -10.25 -6.18
C VAL A 54 13.41 -11.49 -7.05
N ALA A 55 13.83 -11.34 -8.30
CA ALA A 55 14.03 -12.49 -9.17
C ALA A 55 15.34 -13.22 -8.80
N ALA A 56 15.25 -14.51 -8.49
CA ALA A 56 16.39 -15.36 -8.18
C ALA A 56 17.42 -15.42 -9.33
N THR A 57 16.99 -15.22 -10.57
CA THR A 57 17.88 -15.20 -11.75
C THR A 57 18.72 -13.94 -11.87
N ASP A 58 18.21 -12.82 -11.33
CA ASP A 58 18.74 -11.48 -11.60
C ASP A 58 19.36 -10.84 -10.35
N GLY A 59 18.92 -11.27 -9.16
CA GLY A 59 19.33 -10.68 -7.88
C GLY A 59 18.80 -9.26 -7.65
N PRO A 60 19.32 -8.54 -6.64
CA PRO A 60 18.93 -7.16 -6.35
C PRO A 60 19.38 -6.20 -7.46
N MET A 61 18.41 -5.58 -8.12
CA MET A 61 18.64 -4.59 -9.18
C MET A 61 18.64 -3.16 -8.64
N PRO A 62 19.09 -2.14 -9.40
CA PRO A 62 19.04 -0.75 -8.96
C PRO A 62 17.65 -0.29 -8.47
N GLN A 63 16.59 -0.74 -9.14
CA GLN A 63 15.21 -0.46 -8.74
C GLN A 63 14.83 -1.15 -7.42
N THR A 64 15.36 -2.34 -7.14
CA THR A 64 15.18 -3.01 -5.85
C THR A 64 15.73 -2.14 -4.73
N ARG A 65 16.94 -1.57 -4.92
CA ARG A 65 17.56 -0.69 -3.92
C ARG A 65 16.77 0.59 -3.72
N GLU A 66 16.31 1.21 -4.81
CA GLU A 66 15.50 2.42 -4.76
C GLU A 66 14.16 2.18 -4.04
N HIS A 67 13.50 1.04 -4.28
CA HIS A 67 12.25 0.72 -3.59
C HIS A 67 12.42 0.47 -2.11
N VAL A 68 13.49 -0.22 -1.69
CA VAL A 68 13.75 -0.45 -0.25
C VAL A 68 14.02 0.87 0.46
N LEU A 69 14.84 1.76 -0.15
CA LEU A 69 15.09 3.10 0.38
C LEU A 69 13.78 3.89 0.50
N LEU A 70 12.98 3.94 -0.55
CA LEU A 70 11.73 4.69 -0.55
C LEU A 70 10.71 4.12 0.44
N ALA A 71 10.59 2.79 0.53
CA ALA A 71 9.74 2.12 1.51
C ALA A 71 10.11 2.54 2.93
N ARG A 72 11.41 2.62 3.23
CA ARG A 72 11.89 3.11 4.53
C ARG A 72 11.52 4.58 4.76
N GLN A 73 11.73 5.44 3.77
CA GLN A 73 11.44 6.88 3.88
C GLN A 73 9.96 7.20 4.05
N VAL A 74 9.07 6.40 3.46
CA VAL A 74 7.61 6.54 3.65
C VAL A 74 7.09 5.80 4.88
N GLY A 75 7.97 5.17 5.65
CA GLY A 75 7.64 4.59 6.95
C GLY A 75 7.09 3.17 6.91
N VAL A 76 7.35 2.38 5.86
CA VAL A 76 7.01 0.95 5.84
C VAL A 76 7.83 0.24 6.93
N PRO A 77 7.20 -0.38 7.95
CA PRO A 77 7.93 -0.87 9.11
C PRO A 77 8.49 -2.30 8.93
N TYR A 78 7.84 -3.13 8.11
CA TYR A 78 8.19 -4.54 7.93
C TYR A 78 8.28 -4.92 6.44
N ILE A 79 9.24 -5.78 6.10
CA ILE A 79 9.42 -6.34 4.76
C ILE A 79 9.52 -7.86 4.87
N VAL A 80 8.78 -8.56 4.01
CA VAL A 80 8.93 -9.99 3.73
C VAL A 80 9.44 -10.12 2.30
N VAL A 81 10.40 -11.01 2.03
CA VAL A 81 10.97 -11.17 0.69
C VAL A 81 10.36 -12.39 0.00
N ALA A 82 9.91 -12.20 -1.23
CA ALA A 82 9.56 -13.27 -2.14
C ALA A 82 10.66 -13.40 -3.21
N LEU A 83 11.51 -14.42 -3.08
CA LEU A 83 12.55 -14.73 -4.05
C LEU A 83 11.93 -15.51 -5.22
N ASN A 84 11.47 -14.78 -6.22
CA ASN A 84 10.66 -15.29 -7.33
C ASN A 84 11.51 -15.88 -8.47
N LYS A 85 10.88 -16.64 -9.38
CA LYS A 85 11.55 -17.40 -10.44
C LYS A 85 12.54 -18.46 -9.92
N ALA A 86 12.31 -18.98 -8.71
CA ALA A 86 13.15 -20.02 -8.12
C ALA A 86 13.08 -21.35 -8.90
N ASP A 87 12.11 -21.52 -9.81
CA ASP A 87 12.03 -22.66 -10.74
C ASP A 87 13.08 -22.60 -11.87
N MET A 88 13.73 -21.45 -12.07
CA MET A 88 14.71 -21.22 -13.13
C MET A 88 16.17 -21.34 -12.64
N VAL A 89 16.37 -21.55 -11.34
CA VAL A 89 17.69 -21.63 -10.70
C VAL A 89 17.81 -22.99 -10.01
N ASP A 90 18.64 -23.85 -10.59
CA ASP A 90 18.88 -25.21 -10.06
C ASP A 90 20.09 -25.28 -9.12
N ASP A 91 20.87 -24.20 -9.04
CA ASP A 91 22.11 -24.13 -8.25
C ASP A 91 21.85 -23.46 -6.89
N GLU A 92 22.02 -24.24 -5.82
CA GLU A 92 21.80 -23.80 -4.45
C GLU A 92 22.81 -22.71 -4.01
N GLU A 93 24.05 -22.74 -4.51
CA GLU A 93 25.06 -21.73 -4.16
C GLU A 93 24.68 -20.36 -4.73
N ILE A 94 24.09 -20.33 -5.94
CA ILE A 94 23.57 -19.10 -6.54
C ILE A 94 22.39 -18.56 -5.73
N MET A 95 21.49 -19.45 -5.27
CA MET A 95 20.34 -19.05 -4.45
C MET A 95 20.78 -18.43 -3.12
N GLU A 96 21.70 -19.08 -2.42
CA GLU A 96 22.27 -18.58 -1.17
C GLU A 96 22.99 -17.23 -1.36
N LEU A 97 23.72 -17.06 -2.47
CA LEU A 97 24.37 -15.80 -2.81
C LEU A 97 23.35 -14.68 -2.99
N VAL A 98 22.28 -14.91 -3.75
CA VAL A 98 21.24 -13.90 -3.96
C VAL A 98 20.52 -13.56 -2.66
N GLU A 99 20.22 -14.56 -1.83
CA GLU A 99 19.64 -14.30 -0.50
C GLU A 99 20.55 -13.41 0.34
N MET A 100 21.86 -13.69 0.38
CA MET A 100 22.83 -12.87 1.10
C MET A 100 22.85 -11.42 0.59
N GLU A 101 22.86 -11.20 -0.72
CA GLU A 101 22.82 -9.84 -1.30
C GLU A 101 21.52 -9.08 -0.97
N VAL A 102 20.38 -9.78 -0.90
CA VAL A 102 19.11 -9.19 -0.48
C VAL A 102 19.14 -8.81 1.00
N ARG A 103 19.71 -9.66 1.85
CA ARG A 103 19.85 -9.38 3.28
C ARG A 103 20.75 -8.16 3.52
N GLU A 104 21.90 -8.10 2.84
CA GLU A 104 22.80 -6.95 2.92
C GLU A 104 22.11 -5.66 2.49
N LEU A 105 21.37 -5.69 1.38
CA LEU A 105 20.60 -4.52 0.91
C LEU A 105 19.56 -4.05 1.95
N LEU A 106 18.87 -4.97 2.61
CA LEU A 106 17.86 -4.62 3.61
C LEU A 106 18.51 -4.08 4.89
N SER A 107 19.63 -4.67 5.32
CA SER A 107 20.44 -4.18 6.43
C SER A 107 20.99 -2.77 6.19
N ASP A 108 21.44 -2.47 4.97
CA ASP A 108 21.90 -1.13 4.57
C ASP A 108 20.82 -0.04 4.69
N GLN A 109 19.54 -0.43 4.76
CA GLN A 109 18.39 0.46 4.86
C GLN A 109 17.67 0.35 6.22
N ASP A 110 18.39 -0.11 7.26
CA ASP A 110 17.92 -0.26 8.64
C ASP A 110 16.73 -1.22 8.82
N TYR A 111 16.56 -2.19 7.91
CA TYR A 111 15.70 -3.35 8.14
C TYR A 111 16.49 -4.48 8.80
N PRO A 112 15.83 -5.40 9.53
CA PRO A 112 16.50 -6.55 10.13
C PRO A 112 16.82 -7.62 9.07
N GLY A 113 17.79 -7.34 8.19
CA GLY A 113 18.15 -8.18 7.04
C GLY A 113 18.45 -9.63 7.40
N ASP A 114 19.08 -9.88 8.54
CA ASP A 114 19.45 -11.23 8.98
C ASP A 114 18.25 -12.04 9.52
N ASP A 115 17.27 -11.38 10.13
CA ASP A 115 16.15 -12.03 10.82
C ASP A 115 14.85 -12.06 10.00
N LEU A 116 14.77 -11.29 8.91
CA LEU A 116 13.56 -11.22 8.10
C LEU A 116 13.34 -12.50 7.26
N PRO A 117 12.08 -12.88 7.01
CA PRO A 117 11.75 -14.05 6.21
C PRO A 117 12.01 -13.80 4.72
N ILE A 118 12.69 -14.77 4.10
CA ILE A 118 12.85 -14.88 2.65
C ILE A 118 12.21 -16.19 2.21
N VAL A 119 11.22 -16.13 1.33
CA VAL A 119 10.50 -17.30 0.82
C VAL A 119 10.76 -17.44 -0.67
N ARG A 120 11.26 -18.61 -1.07
CA ARG A 120 11.53 -18.95 -2.47
C ARG A 120 10.23 -19.34 -3.16
N VAL A 121 9.88 -18.65 -4.24
CA VAL A 121 8.60 -18.84 -4.93
C VAL A 121 8.78 -18.91 -6.45
N SER A 122 7.80 -19.50 -7.13
CA SER A 122 7.57 -19.31 -8.55
C SER A 122 6.13 -18.91 -8.76
N ALA A 123 5.88 -17.61 -8.84
CA ALA A 123 4.54 -17.07 -8.98
C ALA A 123 3.86 -17.56 -10.26
N LEU A 124 4.63 -17.76 -11.34
CA LEU A 124 4.11 -18.28 -12.60
C LEU A 124 3.67 -19.74 -12.46
N LYS A 125 4.53 -20.62 -11.92
CA LYS A 125 4.21 -22.04 -11.76
C LYS A 125 3.05 -22.26 -10.79
N ALA A 126 3.00 -21.49 -9.70
CA ALA A 126 1.88 -21.48 -8.77
C ALA A 126 0.56 -21.14 -9.49
N LEU A 127 0.58 -20.11 -10.35
CA LEU A 127 -0.60 -19.69 -11.12
C LEU A 127 -1.00 -20.73 -12.20
N GLU A 128 -0.03 -21.46 -12.76
CA GLU A 128 -0.27 -22.58 -13.68
C GLU A 128 -0.84 -23.83 -12.99
N GLY A 129 -0.89 -23.84 -11.65
CA GLY A 129 -1.47 -24.92 -10.84
C GLY A 129 -0.45 -25.97 -10.35
N ASP A 130 0.85 -25.67 -10.37
CA ASP A 130 1.86 -26.52 -9.75
C ASP A 130 1.72 -26.48 -8.22
N GLU A 131 1.44 -27.64 -7.62
CA GLU A 131 1.17 -27.78 -6.18
C GLU A 131 2.36 -27.36 -5.31
N LYS A 132 3.60 -27.65 -5.73
CA LYS A 132 4.80 -27.26 -4.96
C LYS A 132 4.85 -25.74 -4.82
N TRP A 133 4.65 -25.04 -5.93
CA TRP A 133 4.76 -23.58 -5.96
C TRP A 133 3.52 -22.90 -5.40
N ALA A 134 2.33 -23.50 -5.51
CA ALA A 134 1.14 -23.05 -4.81
C ALA A 134 1.35 -23.09 -3.28
N ASN A 135 1.93 -24.16 -2.75
CA ASN A 135 2.28 -24.25 -1.33
C ASN A 135 3.32 -23.20 -0.91
N ALA A 136 4.31 -22.90 -1.75
CA ALA A 136 5.27 -21.83 -1.48
C ALA A 136 4.62 -20.43 -1.38
N ILE A 137 3.53 -20.17 -2.11
CA ILE A 137 2.74 -18.94 -1.95
C ILE A 137 1.98 -18.93 -0.62
N VAL A 138 1.50 -20.08 -0.15
CA VAL A 138 0.90 -20.22 1.19
C VAL A 138 1.95 -19.96 2.27
N GLU A 139 3.14 -20.55 2.16
CA GLU A 139 4.26 -20.30 3.07
C GLU A 139 4.68 -18.83 3.09
N LEU A 140 4.67 -18.16 1.94
CA LEU A 140 4.90 -16.71 1.86
C LEU A 140 3.86 -15.94 2.67
N MET A 141 2.58 -16.32 2.58
CA MET A 141 1.51 -15.66 3.33
C MET A 141 1.56 -15.99 4.82
N ASP A 142 1.98 -17.20 5.21
CA ASP A 142 2.23 -17.54 6.62
C ASP A 142 3.37 -16.69 7.20
N ALA A 143 4.46 -16.50 6.45
CA ALA A 143 5.55 -15.61 6.84
C ALA A 143 5.09 -14.15 6.98
N VAL A 144 4.19 -13.68 6.10
CA VAL A 144 3.56 -12.36 6.21
C VAL A 144 2.70 -12.25 7.47
N ASP A 145 1.90 -13.28 7.78
CA ASP A 145 1.07 -13.34 8.99
C ASP A 145 1.90 -13.32 10.28
N GLU A 146 3.10 -13.91 10.27
CA GLU A 146 3.99 -14.01 11.43
C GLU A 146 4.90 -12.78 11.60
N ALA A 147 5.53 -12.33 10.52
CA ALA A 147 6.54 -11.28 10.58
C ALA A 147 5.96 -9.86 10.64
N ILE A 148 4.79 -9.64 10.03
CA ILE A 148 4.11 -8.35 10.09
C ILE A 148 3.15 -8.40 11.28
N PRO A 149 3.38 -7.65 12.38
CA PRO A 149 2.45 -7.62 13.49
C PRO A 149 1.13 -6.97 13.10
N GLU A 150 0.07 -7.26 13.86
CA GLU A 150 -1.17 -6.49 13.73
C GLU A 150 -0.88 -5.05 14.17
N PRO A 151 -1.05 -4.06 13.28
CA PRO A 151 -0.74 -2.68 13.59
C PRO A 151 -1.72 -2.15 14.63
N GLU A 152 -1.21 -1.45 15.65
CA GLU A 152 -2.06 -0.72 16.58
C GLU A 152 -2.81 0.38 15.82
N ARG A 153 -4.12 0.22 15.71
CA ARG A 153 -4.98 1.18 15.02
C ARG A 153 -5.35 2.31 15.98
N ASP A 154 -4.99 3.53 15.61
CA ASP A 154 -5.28 4.76 16.35
C ASP A 154 -6.78 5.18 16.26
N ILE A 155 -7.70 4.28 16.60
CA ILE A 155 -9.15 4.51 16.44
C ILE A 155 -9.72 5.59 17.37
N GLU A 156 -9.04 5.89 18.47
CA GLU A 156 -9.47 6.92 19.44
C GLU A 156 -9.04 8.34 19.04
N LYS A 157 -8.11 8.48 18.08
CA LYS A 157 -7.64 9.79 17.61
C LYS A 157 -8.69 10.45 16.70
N PRO A 158 -8.64 11.78 16.51
CA PRO A 158 -9.47 12.47 15.53
C PRO A 158 -9.27 11.90 14.12
N PHE A 159 -10.38 11.63 13.43
CA PHE A 159 -10.41 11.10 12.06
C PHE A 159 -9.46 11.85 11.12
N LEU A 160 -8.66 11.10 10.37
CA LEU A 160 -7.79 11.58 9.30
C LEU A 160 -7.70 10.48 8.23
N MET A 161 -7.98 10.84 6.99
CA MET A 161 -7.84 9.99 5.82
C MET A 161 -7.23 10.80 4.66
N PRO A 162 -6.02 10.47 4.19
CA PRO A 162 -5.45 11.07 3.00
C PRO A 162 -6.26 10.74 1.74
N VAL A 163 -6.37 11.70 0.83
CA VAL A 163 -7.05 11.51 -0.46
C VAL A 163 -6.10 10.86 -1.46
N GLU A 164 -6.43 9.64 -1.88
CA GLU A 164 -5.69 8.89 -2.88
C GLU A 164 -6.25 9.11 -4.29
N ASP A 165 -7.56 8.96 -4.47
CA ASP A 165 -8.23 9.16 -5.74
C ASP A 165 -9.66 9.69 -5.56
N VAL A 166 -10.21 10.26 -6.64
CA VAL A 166 -11.53 10.91 -6.65
C VAL A 166 -12.32 10.48 -7.88
N PHE A 167 -13.44 9.80 -7.61
CA PHE A 167 -14.37 9.30 -8.62
C PHE A 167 -15.70 10.04 -8.55
N THR A 168 -16.37 10.17 -9.69
CA THR A 168 -17.77 10.58 -9.74
C THR A 168 -18.63 9.36 -10.06
N ILE A 169 -19.53 9.01 -9.15
CA ILE A 169 -20.56 7.99 -9.42
C ILE A 169 -21.82 8.72 -9.89
N THR A 170 -22.19 8.49 -11.16
CA THR A 170 -23.39 9.08 -11.77
C THR A 170 -24.62 8.80 -10.91
N GLY A 171 -25.31 9.86 -10.48
CA GLY A 171 -26.52 9.76 -9.67
C GLY A 171 -26.29 9.58 -8.16
N ARG A 172 -25.05 9.36 -7.68
CA ARG A 172 -24.73 9.29 -6.25
C ARG A 172 -23.92 10.51 -5.77
N GLY A 173 -22.90 10.91 -6.52
CA GLY A 173 -22.04 12.03 -6.16
C GLY A 173 -20.55 11.70 -6.27
N THR A 174 -19.74 12.47 -5.54
CA THR A 174 -18.27 12.33 -5.54
C THR A 174 -17.85 11.35 -4.45
N VAL A 175 -17.09 10.33 -4.84
CA VAL A 175 -16.47 9.36 -3.95
C VAL A 175 -14.98 9.63 -3.87
N VAL A 176 -14.49 9.76 -2.66
CA VAL A 176 -13.07 9.97 -2.36
C VAL A 176 -12.53 8.70 -1.73
N THR A 177 -11.47 8.13 -2.29
CA THR A 177 -10.85 6.90 -1.79
C THR A 177 -9.54 7.18 -1.07
N GLY A 178 -9.22 6.31 -0.14
CA GLY A 178 -7.97 6.32 0.60
C GLY A 178 -8.03 5.46 1.84
N ARG A 179 -6.88 5.28 2.46
CA ARG A 179 -6.75 4.59 3.74
C ARG A 179 -7.04 5.53 4.90
N VAL A 180 -7.89 5.13 5.83
CA VAL A 180 -8.04 5.88 7.09
C VAL A 180 -6.74 5.74 7.88
N GLU A 181 -6.04 6.84 8.13
CA GLU A 181 -4.77 6.83 8.86
C GLU A 181 -5.03 6.68 10.37
N ARG A 182 -6.04 7.39 10.87
CA ARG A 182 -6.43 7.34 12.29
C ARG A 182 -7.89 7.73 12.49
N GLY A 183 -8.42 7.38 13.64
CA GLY A 183 -9.80 7.63 14.04
C GLY A 183 -10.81 6.74 13.34
N VAL A 184 -12.07 7.15 13.45
CA VAL A 184 -13.22 6.49 12.83
C VAL A 184 -14.09 7.57 12.20
N VAL A 185 -14.68 7.28 11.05
CA VAL A 185 -15.71 8.10 10.41
C VAL A 185 -16.97 7.29 10.20
N LYS A 186 -18.12 7.86 10.57
CA LYS A 186 -19.43 7.21 10.40
C LYS A 186 -20.24 7.86 9.31
N VAL A 187 -21.17 7.10 8.74
CA VAL A 187 -22.19 7.68 7.84
C VAL A 187 -22.96 8.77 8.59
N ASN A 188 -23.15 9.92 7.94
CA ASN A 188 -23.74 11.17 8.44
C ASN A 188 -22.85 12.03 9.34
N GLU A 189 -21.56 11.72 9.52
CA GLU A 189 -20.64 12.63 10.21
C GLU A 189 -20.16 13.77 9.32
N GLU A 190 -19.94 14.93 9.93
CA GLU A 190 -19.30 16.09 9.29
C GLU A 190 -17.77 15.90 9.28
N ILE A 191 -17.16 16.12 8.12
CA ILE A 191 -15.72 16.15 7.93
C ILE A 191 -15.29 17.47 7.28
N GLU A 192 -13.98 17.73 7.32
CA GLU A 192 -13.35 18.88 6.69
C GLU A 192 -12.27 18.41 5.72
N ILE A 193 -12.28 18.96 4.51
CA ILE A 193 -11.27 18.71 3.48
C ILE A 193 -10.23 19.81 3.58
N VAL A 194 -8.97 19.43 3.81
CA VAL A 194 -7.86 20.35 4.13
C VAL A 194 -6.65 20.07 3.24
N GLY A 195 -5.88 21.12 2.95
CA GLY A 195 -4.61 21.03 2.22
C GLY A 195 -4.73 21.47 0.76
N ILE A 196 -3.59 21.85 0.17
CA ILE A 196 -3.37 22.33 -1.21
C ILE A 196 -4.11 23.64 -1.55
N ARG A 197 -5.40 23.72 -1.27
CA ARG A 197 -6.26 24.87 -1.55
C ARG A 197 -6.28 25.87 -0.40
N PRO A 198 -6.50 27.17 -0.67
CA PRO A 198 -6.50 28.21 0.36
C PRO A 198 -7.59 28.08 1.42
N LYS A 199 -8.72 27.44 1.08
CA LYS A 199 -9.87 27.29 1.96
C LYS A 199 -10.14 25.82 2.22
N SER A 200 -10.32 25.47 3.49
CA SER A 200 -10.90 24.19 3.86
C SER A 200 -12.40 24.18 3.53
N THR A 201 -12.91 22.99 3.21
CA THR A 201 -14.32 22.81 2.85
C THR A 201 -14.94 21.75 3.76
N LYS A 202 -16.03 22.10 4.43
CA LYS A 202 -16.80 21.15 5.24
C LYS A 202 -17.81 20.41 4.39
N THR A 203 -18.01 19.13 4.68
CA THR A 203 -19.03 18.30 4.04
C THR A 203 -19.49 17.20 5.00
N THR A 204 -20.51 16.45 4.60
CA THR A 204 -21.04 15.31 5.34
C THR A 204 -20.76 14.03 4.56
N VAL A 205 -20.24 13.02 5.25
CA VAL A 205 -20.12 11.66 4.71
C VAL A 205 -21.51 11.04 4.60
N THR A 206 -21.90 10.63 3.41
CA THR A 206 -23.23 10.06 3.12
C THR A 206 -23.21 8.56 2.84
N GLY A 207 -22.02 7.99 2.70
CA GLY A 207 -21.81 6.55 2.57
C GLY A 207 -20.34 6.23 2.78
N VAL A 208 -20.09 5.05 3.36
CA VAL A 208 -18.77 4.43 3.47
C VAL A 208 -18.85 3.11 2.71
N GLU A 209 -17.95 2.88 1.78
CA GLU A 209 -17.87 1.64 1.02
C GLU A 209 -16.44 1.09 1.02
N MET A 210 -16.28 -0.22 1.13
CA MET A 210 -15.00 -0.91 0.93
C MET A 210 -15.23 -2.03 -0.08
N PHE A 211 -14.53 -2.02 -1.21
CA PHE A 211 -14.64 -3.05 -2.26
C PHE A 211 -16.10 -3.44 -2.62
N ARG A 212 -16.96 -2.44 -2.84
CA ARG A 212 -18.42 -2.59 -3.15
C ARG A 212 -19.28 -3.15 -2.01
N LYS A 213 -18.73 -3.29 -0.81
CA LYS A 213 -19.48 -3.59 0.42
C LYS A 213 -19.80 -2.28 1.12
N ILE A 214 -21.06 -2.10 1.51
CA ILE A 214 -21.49 -0.92 2.27
C ILE A 214 -21.14 -1.14 3.74
N LEU A 215 -20.52 -0.14 4.37
CA LEU A 215 -20.15 -0.16 5.77
C LEU A 215 -20.89 0.96 6.53
N ASP A 216 -21.13 0.74 7.83
CA ASP A 216 -21.70 1.76 8.71
C ASP A 216 -20.66 2.82 9.13
N GLU A 217 -19.39 2.42 9.15
CA GLU A 217 -18.24 3.25 9.52
C GLU A 217 -16.97 2.79 8.80
N GLY A 218 -16.01 3.71 8.66
CA GLY A 218 -14.65 3.43 8.22
C GLY A 218 -13.68 3.67 9.36
N ARG A 219 -12.80 2.72 9.63
CA ARG A 219 -11.87 2.73 10.78
C ARG A 219 -10.42 2.84 10.32
N ALA A 220 -9.56 3.38 11.19
CA ALA A 220 -8.11 3.41 10.97
C ALA A 220 -7.56 2.08 10.45
N GLY A 221 -6.81 2.13 9.36
CA GLY A 221 -6.27 0.99 8.63
C GLY A 221 -7.06 0.55 7.41
N GLU A 222 -8.35 0.88 7.34
CA GLU A 222 -9.24 0.43 6.28
C GLU A 222 -9.09 1.29 5.02
N ASN A 223 -9.02 0.62 3.86
CA ASN A 223 -9.12 1.26 2.55
C ASN A 223 -10.59 1.45 2.17
N VAL A 224 -11.07 2.69 2.23
CA VAL A 224 -12.49 3.02 2.06
C VAL A 224 -12.70 4.06 0.97
N GLY A 225 -13.90 4.03 0.38
CA GLY A 225 -14.48 5.10 -0.42
C GLY A 225 -15.54 5.85 0.38
N LEU A 226 -15.37 7.15 0.53
CA LEU A 226 -16.33 8.04 1.21
C LEU A 226 -17.15 8.81 0.18
N LEU A 227 -18.47 8.64 0.21
CA LEU A 227 -19.39 9.43 -0.62
C LEU A 227 -19.70 10.76 0.06
N LEU A 228 -19.36 11.87 -0.60
CA LEU A 228 -19.45 13.21 -0.02
C LEU A 228 -20.67 14.00 -0.52
N ARG A 229 -21.34 14.70 0.40
CA ARG A 229 -22.51 15.54 0.07
C ARG A 229 -22.09 16.87 -0.54
N GLY A 230 -22.61 17.18 -1.72
CA GLY A 230 -22.51 18.51 -2.32
C GLY A 230 -21.10 18.91 -2.77
N ILE A 231 -20.17 17.95 -2.80
CA ILE A 231 -18.81 18.13 -3.28
C ILE A 231 -18.72 17.66 -4.72
N LYS A 232 -18.15 18.47 -5.61
CA LYS A 232 -17.85 18.05 -6.98
C LYS A 232 -16.44 17.47 -7.08
N ARG A 233 -16.17 16.72 -8.14
CA ARG A 233 -14.85 16.14 -8.38
C ARG A 233 -13.77 17.21 -8.49
N GLU A 234 -14.06 18.37 -9.08
CA GLU A 234 -13.12 19.48 -9.18
C GLU A 234 -12.83 20.21 -7.86
N ASP A 235 -13.61 19.94 -6.80
CA ASP A 235 -13.45 20.57 -5.48
C ASP A 235 -12.48 19.80 -4.57
N VAL A 236 -12.10 18.58 -4.95
CA VAL A 236 -11.22 17.70 -4.19
C VAL A 236 -10.12 17.15 -5.08
N GLU A 237 -8.90 17.10 -4.57
CA GLU A 237 -7.77 16.54 -5.30
C GLU A 237 -6.87 15.68 -4.43
N ARG A 238 -6.12 14.78 -5.09
CA ARG A 238 -5.12 13.93 -4.45
C ARG A 238 -4.08 14.77 -3.73
N GLY A 239 -3.71 14.33 -2.53
CA GLY A 239 -2.79 15.04 -1.63
C GLY A 239 -3.47 15.98 -0.63
N GLN A 240 -4.78 16.22 -0.75
CA GLN A 240 -5.57 16.74 0.37
C GLN A 240 -5.81 15.65 1.42
N VAL A 241 -6.30 16.05 2.59
CA VAL A 241 -6.72 15.14 3.67
C VAL A 241 -8.15 15.43 4.08
N MET A 242 -8.90 14.38 4.41
CA MET A 242 -10.21 14.46 5.04
C MET A 242 -10.04 14.26 6.54
N VAL A 243 -10.52 15.21 7.34
CA VAL A 243 -10.25 15.23 8.77
C VAL A 243 -11.50 15.51 9.59
N LYS A 244 -11.48 15.17 10.87
CA LYS A 244 -12.44 15.70 11.84
C LYS A 244 -12.33 17.24 11.82
N PRO A 245 -13.44 17.99 11.74
CA PRO A 245 -13.38 19.45 11.62
C PRO A 245 -12.55 20.12 12.71
N GLY A 246 -11.64 21.00 12.31
CA GLY A 246 -10.74 21.74 13.21
C GLY A 246 -9.62 20.91 13.85
N SER A 247 -9.44 19.64 13.48
CA SER A 247 -8.38 18.80 14.07
C SER A 247 -6.99 19.01 13.46
N ILE A 248 -6.91 19.53 12.22
CA ILE A 248 -5.66 19.82 11.51
C ILE A 248 -5.78 21.18 10.82
N THR A 249 -4.68 21.94 10.83
CA THR A 249 -4.51 23.16 10.03
C THR A 249 -3.39 22.97 9.00
N PRO A 250 -3.54 23.44 7.76
CA PRO A 250 -2.47 23.34 6.76
C PRO A 250 -1.36 24.37 7.05
N HIS A 251 -0.11 24.01 6.75
CA HIS A 251 1.06 24.87 6.96
C HIS A 251 1.88 24.99 5.66
N THR A 252 2.55 26.12 5.47
CA THR A 252 3.42 26.39 4.30
C THR A 252 4.89 26.59 4.66
N GLU A 253 5.19 26.81 5.95
CA GLU A 253 6.54 26.99 6.47
C GLU A 253 6.81 25.91 7.51
N PHE A 254 7.96 25.24 7.38
CA PHE A 254 8.40 24.20 8.30
C PHE A 254 9.93 24.11 8.28
N GLU A 255 10.51 23.60 9.36
CA GLU A 255 11.92 23.19 9.42
C GLU A 255 12.00 21.68 9.17
N GLY A 256 12.92 21.26 8.30
CA GLY A 256 13.11 19.85 7.96
C GLY A 256 14.60 19.54 7.75
N GLN A 257 15.00 18.31 8.08
CA GLN A 257 16.34 17.81 7.83
C GLN A 257 16.36 17.06 6.49
N VAL A 258 17.29 17.43 5.60
CA VAL A 258 17.50 16.77 4.30
C VAL A 258 18.91 16.20 4.30
N TYR A 259 19.05 14.92 3.95
CA TYR A 259 20.34 14.22 3.79
C TYR A 259 20.68 14.13 2.30
#